data_AF-A0AAU7JU03-F1
#
_entry.id   AF-A0AAU7JU03-F1
#
_cell.length_a   1.000
_cell.length_b   1.000
_cell.length_c   1.000
_cell.angle_alpha   90.00
_cell.angle_beta   90.00
_cell.angle_gamma   90.00
#
_symmetry.space_group_name_H-M   'P 1'
#
loop_
_entity.id
_entity.type
_entity.pdbx_description
1 polymer ?
#
loop_
_entity_poly.entity_id
_entity_poly.type
_entity_poly.pdbx_seq_one_letter_code
_entity_poly.pdbx_strand_id
1 'polypeptide(L)'
;MSVDDRLRTGLTANATALAEPNVELILGKALAAHRRRRALRWAAIAGMTAAACAAVALPVVWHGNETLGPPAGRTSTTFEGGYAGLVTTVPGAPQASGRWALELDANGQLVATAPNRYGKGVPEAIGAVDGRHLRTEVFNENLCEGRGSGRYTASRRGDHLVFQLASDPCAARVAFFTTTTWISTDVFAYTGPRIPEARWARDVTASQLNALGFHPDAAWLASNGFTDGRSRFVIEFAGSRWFIFVETDQGGLEIGDQGTVTYDALGRWVQNGATAIEWSIQGDTLTTRNVVPVEGLRPTPTSAEERAVLEGIWQRMP
;
A
#
# COMPACT_ATOMS: atom_id res chain seq x y z
N MET A 1 27.99 58.29 32.26
CA MET A 1 27.15 57.14 32.65
C MET A 1 28.08 56.08 33.22
N SER A 2 27.87 55.68 34.48
CA SER A 2 28.78 54.76 35.16
C SER A 2 28.66 53.34 34.61
N VAL A 3 29.68 52.50 34.86
CA VAL A 3 29.65 51.08 34.47
C VAL A 3 28.49 50.36 35.16
N ASP A 4 28.20 50.73 36.41
CA ASP A 4 27.06 50.20 37.17
C ASP A 4 25.71 50.61 36.56
N ASP A 5 25.57 51.84 36.06
CA ASP A 5 24.33 52.26 35.38
C ASP A 5 24.12 51.48 34.08
N ARG A 6 25.21 51.18 33.34
CA ARG A 6 25.14 50.36 32.12
C ARG A 6 24.74 48.92 32.43
N LEU A 7 25.29 48.33 33.49
CA LEU A 7 24.95 46.98 33.92
C LEU A 7 23.52 46.90 34.44
N ARG A 8 23.09 47.87 35.27
CA ARG A 8 21.74 47.90 35.82
C ARG A 8 20.69 48.13 34.74
N THR A 9 20.96 48.98 33.76
CA THR A 9 20.08 49.21 32.59
C THR A 9 20.04 47.99 31.67
N GLY A 10 21.18 47.35 31.41
CA GLY A 10 21.26 46.13 30.60
C GLY A 10 20.55 44.93 31.23
N LEU A 11 20.63 44.79 32.56
CA LEU A 11 19.96 43.72 33.30
C LEU A 11 18.44 43.95 33.42
N THR A 12 17.99 45.18 33.62
CA THR A 12 16.53 45.49 33.63
C THR A 12 15.90 45.36 32.25
N ALA A 13 16.61 45.72 31.17
CA ALA A 13 16.14 45.49 29.81
C ALA A 13 16.04 43.99 29.45
N ASN A 14 16.97 43.15 29.91
CA ASN A 14 16.89 41.71 29.69
C ASN A 14 15.85 41.03 30.60
N ALA A 15 15.69 41.47 31.84
CA ALA A 15 14.68 40.94 32.76
C ALA A 15 13.25 41.21 32.28
N THR A 16 13.01 42.39 31.68
CA THR A 16 11.71 42.74 31.09
C THR A 16 11.42 41.99 29.79
N ALA A 17 12.45 41.63 29.01
CA ALA A 17 12.30 40.78 27.83
C ALA A 17 12.00 39.31 28.16
N LEU A 18 12.31 38.85 29.38
CA LEU A 18 12.10 37.46 29.84
C LEU A 18 10.85 37.28 30.72
N ALA A 19 10.28 38.36 31.26
CA ALA A 19 9.16 38.27 32.20
C ALA A 19 7.84 37.83 31.53
N GLU A 20 7.64 38.13 30.24
CA GLU A 20 6.49 37.66 29.46
C GLU A 20 6.90 37.48 27.99
N PRO A 21 7.61 36.39 27.62
CA PRO A 21 7.63 36.01 26.23
C PRO A 21 6.18 35.79 25.83
N ASN A 22 5.68 36.55 24.87
CA ASN A 22 4.33 36.38 24.34
C ASN A 22 4.32 35.05 23.57
N VAL A 23 4.25 33.94 24.30
CA VAL A 23 4.46 32.57 23.82
C VAL A 23 3.45 32.29 22.72
N GLU A 24 2.22 32.78 22.84
CA GLU A 24 1.18 32.67 21.83
C GLU A 24 1.56 33.35 20.50
N LEU A 25 2.23 34.51 20.55
CA LEU A 25 2.71 35.20 19.35
C LEU A 25 3.87 34.45 18.68
N ILE A 26 4.78 33.87 19.48
CA ILE A 26 5.92 33.11 18.98
C ILE A 26 5.45 31.76 18.41
N LEU A 27 4.56 31.06 19.11
CA LEU A 27 3.96 29.81 18.68
C LEU A 27 3.10 30.02 17.43
N GLY A 28 2.29 31.09 17.40
CA GLY A 28 1.49 31.47 16.24
C GLY A 28 2.34 31.76 15.00
N LYS A 29 3.47 32.45 15.16
CA LYS A 29 4.43 32.69 14.07
C LYS A 29 5.13 31.40 13.62
N ALA A 30 5.51 30.52 14.54
CA ALA A 30 6.14 29.23 14.21
C ALA A 30 5.17 28.31 13.47
N LEU A 31 3.93 28.19 13.93
CA LEU A 31 2.86 27.40 13.30
C LEU A 31 2.49 27.95 11.91
N ALA A 32 2.37 29.29 11.78
CA ALA A 32 2.10 29.92 10.48
C ALA A 32 3.24 29.68 9.48
N ALA A 33 4.51 29.76 9.92
CA ALA A 33 5.67 29.46 9.09
C ALA A 33 5.73 27.98 8.69
N HIS A 34 5.38 27.06 9.59
CA HIS A 34 5.31 25.63 9.32
C HIS A 34 4.22 25.30 8.28
N ARG A 35 3.01 25.85 8.46
CA ARG A 35 1.90 25.72 7.49
C ARG A 35 2.29 26.24 6.11
N ARG A 36 2.98 27.39 6.02
CA ARG A 36 3.45 27.96 4.75
C ARG A 36 4.48 27.08 4.04
N ARG A 37 5.45 26.53 4.77
CA ARG A 37 6.46 25.61 4.19
C ARG A 37 5.83 24.31 3.70
N ARG A 38 4.83 23.79 4.43
CA ARG A 38 4.09 22.60 4.05
C ARG A 38 3.24 22.84 2.80
N ALA A 39 2.50 23.95 2.74
CA ALA A 39 1.73 24.34 1.54
C ALA A 39 2.60 24.50 0.29
N LEU A 40 3.80 25.07 0.41
CA LEU A 40 4.74 25.23 -0.72
C LEU A 40 5.31 23.89 -1.22
N ARG A 41 5.56 22.92 -0.32
CA ARG A 41 5.98 21.56 -0.73
C ARG A 41 4.89 20.84 -1.53
N TRP A 42 3.62 21.06 -1.19
CA TRP A 42 2.50 20.44 -1.90
C TRP A 42 2.14 21.10 -3.23
N ALA A 43 2.31 22.43 -3.34
CA ALA A 43 2.14 23.13 -4.61
C ALA A 43 3.14 22.64 -5.69
N ALA A 44 4.34 22.23 -5.29
CA ALA A 44 5.34 21.66 -6.21
C ALA A 44 4.96 20.27 -6.75
N ILE A 45 4.22 19.47 -5.98
CA ILE A 45 3.80 18.11 -6.37
C ILE A 45 2.61 18.16 -7.33
N ALA A 46 1.66 19.07 -7.11
CA ALA A 46 0.52 19.28 -8.02
C ALA A 46 0.92 19.83 -9.40
N GLY A 47 2.09 20.46 -9.53
CA GLY A 47 2.59 20.98 -10.81
C GLY A 47 3.18 19.91 -11.75
N MET A 48 3.61 18.75 -11.23
CA MET A 48 4.27 17.72 -12.05
C MET A 48 3.30 16.80 -12.81
N THR A 49 2.01 16.78 -12.46
CA THR A 49 0.99 15.95 -13.14
C THR A 49 0.44 16.57 -14.42
N ALA A 50 0.72 17.85 -14.72
CA ALA A 50 0.21 18.53 -15.92
C ALA A 50 1.15 18.48 -17.14
N ALA A 51 2.41 18.03 -17.00
CA ALA A 51 3.43 18.15 -18.04
C ALA A 51 3.71 16.85 -18.83
N ALA A 52 2.87 15.82 -18.72
CA ALA A 52 3.10 14.51 -19.35
C ALA A 52 2.04 14.13 -20.42
N CYS A 53 1.46 15.12 -21.12
CA CYS A 53 0.45 14.89 -22.16
C CYS A 53 0.75 15.53 -23.52
N ALA A 54 2.01 15.83 -23.84
CA ALA A 54 2.37 16.32 -25.17
C ALA A 54 3.63 15.63 -25.71
N ALA A 55 3.53 15.15 -26.95
CA ALA A 55 4.51 14.46 -27.79
C ALA A 55 4.50 12.92 -27.65
N VAL A 56 4.30 12.09 -28.68
CA VAL A 56 4.62 12.22 -30.11
C VAL A 56 3.65 11.35 -30.92
N ALA A 57 3.10 11.91 -32.00
CA ALA A 57 2.56 11.17 -33.13
C ALA A 57 3.49 11.40 -34.33
N LEU A 58 4.02 10.32 -34.92
CA LEU A 58 4.54 10.28 -36.29
C LEU A 58 4.29 8.88 -36.88
N PRO A 59 3.74 8.75 -38.11
CA PRO A 59 3.73 7.51 -38.84
C PRO A 59 5.01 7.42 -39.69
N VAL A 60 5.79 6.36 -39.51
CA VAL A 60 6.85 5.99 -40.46
C VAL A 60 6.34 4.84 -41.30
N VAL A 61 6.09 5.14 -42.57
CA VAL A 61 5.93 4.19 -43.66
C VAL A 61 7.31 3.62 -43.98
N TRP A 62 7.48 2.30 -43.88
CA TRP A 62 8.64 1.60 -44.46
C TRP A 62 8.16 0.39 -45.26
N HIS A 63 8.51 0.37 -46.54
CA HIS A 63 8.27 -0.72 -47.48
C HIS A 63 9.34 -1.81 -47.38
N GLY A 64 8.91 -3.07 -47.37
CA GLY A 64 9.54 -4.19 -48.09
C GLY A 64 10.91 -4.68 -47.61
N ASN A 65 10.90 -5.81 -46.89
CA ASN A 65 11.79 -6.92 -47.22
C ASN A 65 11.15 -8.23 -46.75
N GLU A 66 10.92 -9.17 -47.67
CA GLU A 66 10.43 -10.52 -47.39
C GLU A 66 11.55 -11.32 -46.73
N THR A 67 11.64 -11.23 -45.40
CA THR A 67 12.37 -12.17 -44.57
C THR A 67 11.43 -13.31 -44.18
N LEU A 68 11.87 -14.55 -44.45
CA LEU A 68 11.27 -15.81 -44.01
C LEU A 68 10.52 -15.64 -42.68
N GLY A 69 9.19 -15.78 -42.73
CA GLY A 69 8.33 -15.52 -41.59
C GLY A 69 8.76 -16.36 -40.38
N PRO A 70 8.86 -15.75 -39.18
CA PRO A 70 9.00 -16.52 -37.94
C PRO A 70 7.83 -17.51 -37.83
N PRO A 71 8.02 -18.65 -37.13
CA PRO A 71 6.97 -19.66 -36.99
C PRO A 71 5.66 -19.00 -36.58
N ALA A 72 4.56 -19.41 -37.25
CA ALA A 72 3.22 -18.86 -37.12
C ALA A 72 2.98 -18.27 -35.73
N GLY A 73 2.68 -16.97 -35.69
CA GLY A 73 2.46 -16.22 -34.46
C GLY A 73 1.60 -17.03 -33.51
N ARG A 74 2.16 -17.37 -32.35
CA ARG A 74 1.38 -17.94 -31.25
C ARG A 74 0.25 -16.95 -30.99
N THR A 75 -0.98 -17.40 -31.19
CA THR A 75 -2.16 -16.68 -30.70
C THR A 75 -1.89 -16.35 -29.23
N SER A 76 -1.90 -15.06 -28.88
CA SER A 76 -1.83 -14.60 -27.48
C SER A 76 -2.75 -15.50 -26.66
N THR A 77 -2.19 -16.11 -25.63
CA THR A 77 -2.98 -17.01 -24.80
C THR A 77 -4.11 -16.18 -24.20
N THR A 78 -5.36 -16.68 -24.22
CA THR A 78 -6.55 -15.95 -23.70
C THR A 78 -6.42 -15.50 -22.23
N PHE A 79 -5.37 -15.97 -21.56
CA PHE A 79 -5.12 -15.78 -20.14
C PHE A 79 -3.93 -14.86 -19.85
N GLU A 80 -3.28 -14.27 -20.85
CA GLU A 80 -2.23 -13.27 -20.64
C GLU A 80 -2.72 -12.15 -19.70
N GLY A 81 -1.84 -11.75 -18.78
CA GLY A 81 -2.09 -10.68 -17.82
C GLY A 81 -1.77 -11.07 -16.38
N GLY A 82 -1.92 -10.09 -15.49
CA GLY A 82 -1.78 -10.29 -14.06
C GLY A 82 -3.10 -10.72 -13.43
N TYR A 83 -3.01 -11.56 -12.40
CA TYR A 83 -4.12 -11.97 -11.55
C TYR A 83 -3.65 -11.99 -10.11
N ALA A 84 -4.56 -11.82 -9.16
CA ALA A 84 -4.23 -12.12 -7.79
C ALA A 84 -5.42 -12.65 -7.01
N GLY A 85 -5.10 -13.33 -5.90
CA GLY A 85 -6.05 -14.08 -5.12
C GLY A 85 -5.66 -14.12 -3.65
N LEU A 86 -6.66 -14.17 -2.78
CA LEU A 86 -6.47 -14.34 -1.35
C LEU A 86 -6.58 -15.82 -0.98
N VAL A 87 -5.45 -16.43 -0.67
CA VAL A 87 -5.38 -17.81 -0.20
C VAL A 87 -5.68 -17.83 1.29
N THR A 88 -6.83 -18.36 1.69
CA THR A 88 -7.27 -18.35 3.09
C THR A 88 -6.58 -19.45 3.91
N THR A 89 -6.62 -20.69 3.42
CA THR A 89 -6.09 -21.84 4.15
C THR A 89 -5.49 -22.86 3.18
N VAL A 90 -4.22 -23.20 3.38
CA VAL A 90 -3.56 -24.32 2.70
C VAL A 90 -3.26 -25.41 3.74
N PRO A 91 -3.77 -26.64 3.56
CA PRO A 91 -3.51 -27.73 4.50
C PRO A 91 -2.00 -27.95 4.72
N GLY A 92 -1.58 -27.95 5.99
CA GLY A 92 -0.16 -28.13 6.36
C GLY A 92 0.74 -26.92 6.11
N ALA A 93 0.20 -25.77 5.68
CA ALA A 93 0.99 -24.60 5.30
C ALA A 93 0.32 -23.26 5.61
N PRO A 94 0.13 -22.91 6.90
CA PRO A 94 -0.46 -21.63 7.28
C PRO A 94 0.32 -20.41 6.76
N GLN A 95 1.63 -20.56 6.52
CA GLN A 95 2.47 -19.53 5.91
C GLN A 95 2.14 -19.26 4.43
N ALA A 96 1.56 -20.25 3.73
CA ALA A 96 1.10 -20.11 2.33
C ALA A 96 -0.22 -19.36 2.23
N SER A 97 -0.97 -19.22 3.33
CA SER A 97 -2.09 -18.31 3.35
C SER A 97 -1.61 -16.90 3.03
N GLY A 98 -2.50 -16.03 2.55
CA GLY A 98 -2.21 -14.63 2.26
C GLY A 98 -2.45 -14.34 0.79
N ARG A 99 -2.10 -13.13 0.37
CA ARG A 99 -2.33 -12.73 -1.01
C ARG A 99 -1.19 -13.20 -1.91
N TRP A 100 -1.58 -13.81 -3.02
CA TRP A 100 -0.67 -14.25 -4.07
C TRP A 100 -0.97 -13.49 -5.34
N ALA A 101 0.06 -13.20 -6.12
CA ALA A 101 -0.08 -12.73 -7.50
C ALA A 101 0.38 -13.80 -8.47
N LEU A 102 -0.33 -13.91 -9.59
CA LEU A 102 -0.01 -14.75 -10.72
C LEU A 102 0.19 -13.84 -11.92
N GLU A 103 1.31 -13.99 -12.61
CA GLU A 103 1.57 -13.34 -13.88
C GLU A 103 1.65 -14.41 -14.97
N LEU A 104 0.78 -14.31 -15.98
CA LEU A 104 0.88 -15.13 -17.18
C LEU A 104 1.42 -14.29 -18.32
N ASP A 105 2.63 -14.62 -18.77
CA ASP A 105 3.24 -13.93 -19.89
C ASP A 105 2.65 -14.38 -21.24
N ALA A 106 3.01 -13.68 -22.32
CA ALA A 106 2.59 -14.03 -23.68
C ALA A 106 3.05 -15.42 -24.16
N ASN A 107 4.06 -16.01 -23.51
CA ASN A 107 4.54 -17.37 -23.78
C ASN A 107 3.78 -18.44 -22.99
N GLY A 108 2.82 -18.03 -22.15
CA GLY A 108 2.10 -18.91 -21.24
C GLY A 108 2.89 -19.30 -20.00
N GLN A 109 4.06 -18.71 -19.74
CA GLN A 109 4.78 -18.92 -18.49
C GLN A 109 3.99 -18.30 -17.34
N LEU A 110 3.80 -19.09 -16.27
CA LEU A 110 3.15 -18.67 -15.06
C LEU A 110 4.23 -18.37 -14.01
N VAL A 111 4.24 -17.14 -13.50
CA VAL A 111 5.03 -16.74 -12.33
C VAL A 111 4.08 -16.51 -11.17
N ALA A 112 4.42 -17.01 -9.98
CA ALA A 112 3.70 -16.66 -8.76
C ALA A 112 4.58 -15.84 -7.82
N THR A 113 4.01 -14.75 -7.34
CA THR A 113 4.57 -13.94 -6.25
C THR A 113 3.86 -14.31 -4.95
N ALA A 114 4.63 -14.83 -4.01
CA ALA A 114 4.16 -15.24 -2.70
C ALA A 114 3.93 -14.03 -1.75
N PRO A 115 3.06 -14.16 -0.73
CA PRO A 115 2.93 -13.14 0.31
C PRO A 115 4.24 -13.02 1.11
N ASN A 116 4.55 -11.84 1.64
CA ASN A 116 5.78 -11.56 2.41
C ASN A 116 6.05 -12.56 3.55
N ARG A 117 5.00 -13.11 4.17
CA ARG A 117 5.09 -14.08 5.26
C ARG A 117 5.48 -15.49 4.83
N TYR A 118 5.43 -15.80 3.54
CA TYR A 118 5.79 -17.11 3.00
C TYR A 118 7.31 -17.37 3.12
N GLY A 119 8.13 -16.31 3.21
CA GLY A 119 9.59 -16.38 3.34
C GLY A 119 10.32 -16.06 2.03
N LYS A 120 11.67 -16.06 2.07
CA LYS A 120 12.51 -15.94 0.87
C LYS A 120 12.45 -17.28 0.12
N GLY A 121 11.99 -17.28 -1.14
CA GLY A 121 12.04 -18.49 -1.97
C GLY A 121 11.08 -18.61 -3.15
N VAL A 122 10.11 -17.69 -3.37
CA VAL A 122 9.23 -17.82 -4.55
C VAL A 122 8.95 -16.46 -5.19
N PRO A 123 9.87 -16.06 -6.09
CA PRO A 123 9.47 -15.69 -7.43
C PRO A 123 10.28 -16.52 -8.43
N GLU A 124 9.71 -17.62 -8.90
CA GLU A 124 10.29 -18.40 -9.99
C GLU A 124 9.17 -18.82 -10.94
N ALA A 125 9.52 -19.11 -12.19
CA ALA A 125 8.55 -19.65 -13.14
C ALA A 125 8.05 -21.00 -12.60
N ILE A 126 6.80 -21.02 -12.16
CA ILE A 126 6.19 -22.14 -11.45
C ILE A 126 5.36 -23.02 -12.39
N GLY A 127 5.26 -22.69 -13.67
CA GLY A 127 4.44 -23.46 -14.60
C GLY A 127 4.33 -22.85 -15.98
N ALA A 128 3.65 -23.58 -16.85
CA ALA A 128 3.33 -23.15 -18.20
C ALA A 128 1.88 -23.52 -18.54
N VAL A 129 1.20 -22.60 -19.22
CA VAL A 129 -0.13 -22.77 -19.80
C VAL A 129 0.02 -23.00 -21.30
N ASP A 130 -0.43 -24.18 -21.75
CA ASP A 130 -0.54 -24.50 -23.17
C ASP A 130 -2.03 -24.62 -23.54
N GLY A 131 -2.51 -23.69 -24.37
CA GLY A 131 -3.92 -23.51 -24.66
C GLY A 131 -4.72 -23.24 -23.38
N ARG A 132 -5.43 -24.25 -22.87
CA ARG A 132 -6.19 -24.20 -21.61
C ARG A 132 -5.61 -25.06 -20.50
N HIS A 133 -4.49 -25.73 -20.73
CA HIS A 133 -3.93 -26.66 -19.77
C HIS A 133 -2.74 -26.02 -19.06
N LEU A 134 -2.86 -25.84 -17.75
CA LEU A 134 -1.75 -25.42 -16.89
C LEU A 134 -1.02 -26.68 -16.40
N ARG A 135 0.29 -26.74 -16.62
CA ARG A 135 1.22 -27.61 -15.89
C ARG A 135 2.02 -26.77 -14.92
N THR A 136 2.10 -27.16 -13.66
CA THR A 136 2.72 -26.34 -12.63
C THR A 136 3.46 -27.15 -11.57
N GLU A 137 4.53 -26.56 -11.06
CA GLU A 137 5.44 -27.07 -10.05
C GLU A 137 5.42 -26.20 -8.78
N VAL A 138 4.39 -25.35 -8.62
CA VAL A 138 4.15 -24.60 -7.37
C VAL A 138 4.33 -25.52 -6.16
N PHE A 139 5.10 -25.04 -5.18
CA PHE A 139 5.40 -25.73 -3.93
C PHE A 139 6.21 -27.03 -4.04
N ASN A 140 6.79 -27.36 -5.20
CA ASN A 140 7.60 -28.58 -5.35
C ASN A 140 8.81 -28.62 -4.42
N GLU A 141 9.35 -27.47 -4.01
CA GLU A 141 10.50 -27.39 -3.10
C GLU A 141 10.09 -27.46 -1.61
N ASN A 142 8.80 -27.52 -1.30
CA ASN A 142 8.33 -27.55 0.08
C ASN A 142 7.06 -28.40 0.29
N LEU A 143 5.87 -27.84 0.10
CA LEU A 143 4.59 -28.47 0.47
C LEU A 143 4.24 -29.66 -0.42
N CYS A 144 4.82 -29.71 -1.62
CA CYS A 144 4.58 -30.74 -2.63
C CYS A 144 5.86 -31.53 -2.98
N GLU A 145 6.86 -31.54 -2.10
CA GLU A 145 8.12 -32.25 -2.33
C GLU A 145 7.89 -33.74 -2.68
N GLY A 146 8.56 -34.20 -3.75
CA GLY A 146 8.45 -35.57 -4.25
C GLY A 146 7.09 -35.94 -4.85
N ARG A 147 6.13 -35.00 -4.98
CA ARG A 147 4.80 -35.27 -5.53
C ARG A 147 4.70 -35.03 -7.03
N GLY A 148 5.72 -34.46 -7.68
CA GLY A 148 5.70 -34.14 -9.11
C GLY A 148 4.80 -32.94 -9.45
N SER A 149 4.56 -32.69 -10.75
CA SER A 149 3.80 -31.54 -11.23
C SER A 149 2.29 -31.72 -11.15
N GLY A 150 1.59 -30.61 -10.93
CA GLY A 150 0.14 -30.50 -11.00
C GLY A 150 -0.33 -30.14 -12.40
N ARG A 151 -1.54 -30.58 -12.76
CA ARG A 151 -2.21 -30.27 -14.02
C ARG A 151 -3.62 -29.76 -13.77
N TYR A 152 -3.95 -28.64 -14.41
CA TYR A 152 -5.23 -27.95 -14.30
C TYR A 152 -5.76 -27.53 -15.67
N THR A 153 -7.07 -27.34 -15.77
CA THR A 153 -7.68 -26.63 -16.90
C THR A 153 -7.98 -25.21 -16.45
N ALA A 154 -7.46 -24.22 -17.17
CA ALA A 154 -7.70 -22.81 -16.96
C ALA A 154 -8.87 -22.33 -17.82
N SER A 155 -9.71 -21.48 -17.25
CA SER A 155 -10.77 -20.78 -17.96
C SER A 155 -10.94 -19.38 -17.40
N ARG A 156 -11.34 -18.42 -18.24
CA ARG A 156 -11.60 -17.03 -17.85
C ARG A 156 -13.10 -16.79 -17.89
N ARG A 157 -13.62 -16.16 -16.83
CA ARG A 157 -15.03 -15.75 -16.70
C ARG A 157 -15.06 -14.29 -16.29
N GLY A 158 -15.20 -13.39 -17.27
CA GLY A 158 -15.03 -11.96 -17.05
C GLY A 158 -13.60 -11.63 -16.63
N ASP A 159 -13.46 -11.06 -15.46
CA ASP A 159 -12.20 -10.74 -14.80
C ASP A 159 -11.64 -11.89 -13.96
N HIS A 160 -12.36 -12.99 -13.80
CA HIS A 160 -11.90 -14.11 -12.99
C HIS A 160 -11.14 -15.15 -13.82
N LEU A 161 -9.99 -15.61 -13.32
CA LEU A 161 -9.29 -16.80 -13.77
C LEU A 161 -9.66 -17.97 -12.85
N VAL A 162 -10.15 -19.06 -13.45
CA VAL A 162 -10.64 -20.23 -12.74
C VAL A 162 -9.84 -21.45 -13.17
N PHE A 163 -9.24 -22.14 -12.21
CA PHE A 163 -8.55 -23.40 -12.42
C PHE A 163 -9.41 -24.56 -11.95
N GLN A 164 -9.56 -25.56 -12.82
CA GLN A 164 -10.22 -26.83 -12.51
C GLN A 164 -9.16 -27.94 -12.44
N LEU A 165 -9.20 -28.76 -11.39
CA LEU A 165 -8.27 -29.87 -11.22
C LEU A 165 -8.40 -30.87 -12.38
N ALA A 166 -7.29 -31.14 -13.07
CA ALA A 166 -7.20 -32.27 -14.02
C ALA A 166 -6.49 -33.46 -13.39
N SER A 167 -5.31 -33.24 -12.78
CA SER A 167 -4.53 -34.27 -12.09
C SER A 167 -3.48 -33.59 -11.22
N ASP A 168 -3.54 -33.75 -9.90
CA ASP A 168 -2.51 -33.23 -9.00
C ASP A 168 -2.47 -34.05 -7.69
N PRO A 169 -1.36 -34.74 -7.40
CA PRO A 169 -1.24 -35.53 -6.17
C PRO A 169 -0.97 -34.69 -4.92
N CYS A 170 -0.77 -33.37 -5.03
CA CYS A 170 -0.50 -32.49 -3.90
C CYS A 170 -1.74 -31.69 -3.48
N ALA A 171 -2.34 -32.04 -2.34
CA ALA A 171 -3.54 -31.38 -1.82
C ALA A 171 -3.36 -29.87 -1.56
N ALA A 172 -2.16 -29.43 -1.15
CA ALA A 172 -1.86 -28.03 -0.93
C ALA A 172 -1.96 -27.19 -2.22
N ARG A 173 -1.40 -27.71 -3.32
CA ARG A 173 -1.48 -27.07 -4.65
C ARG A 173 -2.89 -27.11 -5.23
N VAL A 174 -3.63 -28.21 -5.00
CA VAL A 174 -5.06 -28.29 -5.36
C VAL A 174 -5.85 -27.18 -4.68
N ALA A 175 -5.71 -27.03 -3.36
CA ALA A 175 -6.38 -25.98 -2.61
C ALA A 175 -6.00 -24.60 -3.17
N PHE A 176 -4.70 -24.33 -3.31
CA PHE A 176 -4.18 -23.07 -3.82
C PHE A 176 -4.84 -22.63 -5.13
N PHE A 177 -4.91 -23.50 -6.14
CA PHE A 177 -5.46 -23.12 -7.45
C PHE A 177 -6.99 -23.15 -7.52
N THR A 178 -7.65 -24.08 -6.84
CA THR A 178 -9.08 -24.37 -7.05
C THR A 178 -10.01 -23.72 -6.03
N THR A 179 -9.52 -23.37 -4.84
CA THR A 179 -10.34 -22.69 -3.81
C THR A 179 -10.11 -21.18 -3.79
N THR A 180 -9.01 -20.71 -4.38
CA THR A 180 -8.70 -19.29 -4.52
C THR A 180 -9.45 -18.69 -5.71
N THR A 181 -10.08 -17.54 -5.49
CA THR A 181 -10.61 -16.72 -6.59
C THR A 181 -9.49 -15.84 -7.13
N TRP A 182 -9.12 -16.02 -8.38
CA TRP A 182 -8.09 -15.22 -9.06
C TRP A 182 -8.74 -14.13 -9.89
N ILE A 183 -8.45 -12.87 -9.59
CA ILE A 183 -9.06 -11.70 -10.23
C ILE A 183 -7.98 -10.99 -11.04
N SER A 184 -8.29 -10.65 -12.29
CA SER A 184 -7.41 -9.94 -13.22
C SER A 184 -7.03 -8.58 -12.65
N THR A 185 -5.73 -8.28 -12.68
CA THR A 185 -5.19 -7.01 -12.19
C THR A 185 -5.39 -5.85 -13.16
N ASP A 186 -5.76 -6.14 -14.40
CA ASP A 186 -6.00 -5.15 -15.44
C ASP A 186 -7.36 -4.44 -15.28
N VAL A 187 -8.19 -4.91 -14.34
CA VAL A 187 -9.44 -4.25 -13.98
C VAL A 187 -9.14 -3.04 -13.08
N PHE A 188 -9.03 -1.87 -13.70
CA PHE A 188 -8.86 -0.59 -13.01
C PHE A 188 -10.06 -0.18 -12.13
N ALA A 189 -11.20 -0.88 -12.25
CA ALA A 189 -12.41 -0.62 -11.48
C ALA A 189 -12.65 -1.77 -10.50
N TYR A 190 -12.01 -1.72 -9.33
CA TYR A 190 -12.38 -2.59 -8.23
C TYR A 190 -13.89 -2.47 -7.91
N THR A 191 -14.62 -3.57 -8.07
CA THR A 191 -16.08 -3.67 -7.83
C THR A 191 -16.44 -4.36 -6.52
N GLY A 192 -15.45 -4.81 -5.74
CA GLY A 192 -15.66 -5.51 -4.49
C GLY A 192 -16.10 -4.61 -3.32
N PRO A 193 -16.21 -5.19 -2.10
CA PRO A 193 -16.55 -4.46 -0.89
C PRO A 193 -15.65 -3.24 -0.68
N ARG A 194 -16.19 -2.11 -0.25
CA ARG A 194 -15.41 -0.90 0.04
C ARG A 194 -15.43 -0.61 1.54
N ILE A 195 -14.42 0.10 2.02
CA ILE A 195 -14.45 0.68 3.36
C ILE A 195 -15.62 1.66 3.37
N PRO A 196 -16.63 1.48 4.23
CA PRO A 196 -17.81 2.32 4.22
C PRO A 196 -17.45 3.71 4.73
N GLU A 197 -18.23 4.68 4.27
CA GLU A 197 -18.12 6.05 4.76
C GLU A 197 -18.36 6.09 6.27
N ALA A 198 -17.35 6.56 6.99
CA ALA A 198 -17.32 6.66 8.44
C ALA A 198 -16.00 7.28 8.89
N ARG A 199 -16.00 7.69 10.15
CA ARG A 199 -14.79 7.97 10.91
C ARG A 199 -14.39 6.72 11.69
N TRP A 200 -13.09 6.45 11.68
CA TRP A 200 -12.48 5.31 12.35
C TRP A 200 -11.33 5.83 13.18
N ALA A 201 -11.34 5.59 14.48
CA ALA A 201 -10.32 6.09 15.38
C ALA A 201 -9.50 4.95 15.98
N ARG A 202 -8.24 5.23 16.25
CA ARG A 202 -7.40 4.37 17.06
C ARG A 202 -6.46 5.19 17.90
N ASP A 203 -5.99 4.56 18.96
CA ASP A 203 -4.96 5.10 19.81
C ASP A 203 -3.62 4.45 19.48
N VAL A 204 -2.60 5.28 19.30
CA VAL A 204 -1.24 4.86 19.03
C VAL A 204 -0.36 5.31 20.17
N THR A 205 0.47 4.43 20.70
CA THR A 205 1.46 4.76 21.73
C THR A 205 2.85 4.88 21.13
N ALA A 206 3.73 5.66 21.77
CA ALA A 206 5.13 5.75 21.37
C ALA A 206 5.82 4.36 21.39
N SER A 207 5.41 3.46 22.29
CA SER A 207 5.91 2.08 22.32
C SER A 207 5.51 1.26 21.09
N GLN A 208 4.29 1.44 20.56
CA GLN A 208 3.85 0.79 19.32
C GLN A 208 4.62 1.30 18.11
N LEU A 209 4.89 2.61 18.04
CA LEU A 209 5.74 3.20 17.00
C LEU A 209 7.14 2.56 17.01
N ASN A 210 7.76 2.51 18.20
CA ASN A 210 9.08 1.91 18.39
C ASN A 210 9.13 0.44 17.99
N ALA A 211 8.08 -0.33 18.31
CA ALA A 211 7.99 -1.75 17.94
C ALA A 211 7.94 -1.98 16.42
N LEU A 212 7.51 -0.98 15.65
CA LEU A 212 7.48 -1.00 14.18
C LEU A 212 8.77 -0.43 13.57
N GLY A 213 9.78 -0.09 14.39
CA GLY A 213 11.06 0.47 13.96
C GLY A 213 10.99 1.98 13.66
N PHE A 214 9.89 2.64 14.01
CA PHE A 214 9.80 4.10 13.96
C PHE A 214 10.12 4.68 15.33
N HIS A 215 11.25 5.38 15.43
CA HIS A 215 11.74 5.96 16.67
C HIS A 215 11.60 7.49 16.62
N PRO A 216 10.39 8.04 16.82
CA PRO A 216 10.19 9.48 16.79
C PRO A 216 10.95 10.16 17.93
N ASP A 217 11.53 11.33 17.63
CA ASP A 217 12.10 12.17 18.66
C ASP A 217 11.00 12.90 19.47
N ALA A 218 11.42 13.56 20.56
CA ALA A 218 10.49 14.28 21.43
C ALA A 218 9.75 15.43 20.70
N ALA A 219 10.36 16.04 19.69
CA ALA A 219 9.75 17.13 18.93
C ALA A 219 8.62 16.60 18.03
N TRP A 220 8.85 15.47 17.36
CA TRP A 220 7.83 14.78 16.57
C TRP A 220 6.67 14.35 17.45
N LEU A 221 6.95 13.71 18.60
CA LEU A 221 5.93 13.28 19.56
C LEU A 221 5.06 14.47 20.03
N ALA A 222 5.69 15.56 20.45
CA ALA A 222 4.98 16.76 20.87
C ALA A 222 4.11 17.37 19.75
N SER A 223 4.62 17.41 18.51
CA SER A 223 3.88 17.96 17.37
C SER A 223 2.70 17.11 16.90
N ASN A 224 2.67 15.82 17.27
CA ASN A 224 1.60 14.88 16.89
C ASN A 224 0.75 14.47 18.09
N GLY A 225 0.68 15.29 19.14
CA GLY A 225 -0.23 15.06 20.28
C GLY A 225 0.13 13.85 21.14
N PHE A 226 1.40 13.46 21.22
CA PHE A 226 1.86 12.38 22.12
C PHE A 226 2.33 12.92 23.48
N THR A 227 1.68 13.92 24.06
CA THR A 227 2.17 14.56 25.30
C THR A 227 2.13 13.62 26.50
N ASP A 228 1.21 12.66 26.52
CA ASP A 228 1.12 11.59 27.52
C ASP A 228 1.72 10.24 27.03
N GLY A 229 2.41 10.26 25.88
CA GLY A 229 2.96 9.06 25.22
C GLY A 229 1.95 8.30 24.35
N ARG A 230 0.73 8.81 24.18
CA ARG A 230 -0.32 8.30 23.29
C ARG A 230 -0.88 9.44 22.43
N SER A 231 -1.30 9.11 21.22
CA SER A 231 -2.03 10.04 20.36
C SER A 231 -3.17 9.29 19.66
N ARG A 232 -4.28 9.98 19.42
CA ARG A 232 -5.42 9.40 18.72
C ARG A 232 -5.38 9.79 17.25
N PHE A 233 -5.33 8.78 16.40
CA PHE A 233 -5.45 8.93 14.95
C PHE A 233 -6.88 8.66 14.52
N VAL A 234 -7.40 9.48 13.61
CA VAL A 234 -8.72 9.30 13.01
C VAL A 234 -8.58 9.21 11.51
N ILE A 235 -9.12 8.16 10.89
CA ILE A 235 -9.27 8.07 9.45
C ILE A 235 -10.74 8.30 9.11
N GLU A 236 -11.01 9.24 8.22
CA GLU A 236 -12.34 9.49 7.68
C GLU A 236 -12.39 9.07 6.21
N PHE A 237 -13.38 8.25 5.86
CA PHE A 237 -13.76 7.96 4.47
C PHE A 237 -15.06 8.71 4.17
N ALA A 238 -15.04 9.58 3.16
CA ALA A 238 -16.18 10.40 2.76
C ALA A 238 -16.24 10.52 1.23
N GLY A 239 -17.21 9.84 0.60
CA GLY A 239 -17.29 9.73 -0.85
C GLY A 239 -16.03 9.13 -1.45
N SER A 240 -15.44 9.84 -2.41
CA SER A 240 -14.18 9.46 -3.06
C SER A 240 -12.93 9.93 -2.30
N ARG A 241 -13.07 10.49 -1.09
CA ARG A 241 -11.97 11.08 -0.32
C ARG A 241 -11.70 10.30 0.96
N TRP A 242 -10.44 10.25 1.34
CA TRP A 242 -10.03 9.88 2.69
C TRP A 242 -9.19 10.99 3.32
N PHE A 243 -9.22 11.05 4.64
CA PHE A 243 -8.47 11.98 5.48
C PHE A 243 -7.88 11.22 6.66
N ILE A 244 -6.64 11.55 7.04
CA ILE A 244 -6.02 11.11 8.30
C ILE A 244 -5.87 12.35 9.17
N PHE A 245 -6.44 12.29 10.36
CA PHE A 245 -6.33 13.31 11.38
C PHE A 245 -5.56 12.79 12.58
N VAL A 246 -4.95 13.73 13.30
CA VAL A 246 -4.45 13.53 14.65
C VAL A 246 -5.31 14.37 15.58
N GLU A 247 -5.93 13.73 16.57
CA GLU A 247 -6.64 14.43 17.64
C GLU A 247 -5.61 14.98 18.63
N THR A 248 -5.63 16.29 18.85
CA THR A 248 -4.80 16.94 19.84
C THR A 248 -5.36 16.71 21.24
N ASP A 249 -4.55 16.96 22.27
CA ASP A 249 -4.98 16.88 23.68
C ASP A 249 -6.16 17.81 24.03
N GLN A 250 -6.46 18.78 23.16
CA GLN A 250 -7.59 19.71 23.28
C GLN A 250 -8.84 19.20 22.54
N GLY A 251 -8.83 17.99 21.98
CA GLY A 251 -9.91 17.41 21.17
C GLY A 251 -10.01 18.00 19.75
N GLY A 252 -9.00 18.76 19.32
CA GLY A 252 -8.97 19.34 17.97
C GLY A 252 -8.41 18.35 16.95
N LEU A 253 -9.01 18.25 15.77
CA LEU A 253 -8.48 17.41 14.69
C LEU A 253 -7.54 18.23 13.79
N GLU A 254 -6.26 17.85 13.73
CA GLU A 254 -5.32 18.37 12.74
C GLU A 254 -5.19 17.40 11.57
N ILE A 255 -5.30 17.90 10.33
CA ILE A 255 -5.14 17.09 9.12
C ILE A 255 -3.67 16.68 9.00
N GLY A 256 -3.44 15.38 9.14
CA GLY A 256 -2.17 14.72 8.84
C GLY A 256 -1.98 14.55 7.33
N ASP A 257 -2.90 13.85 6.67
CA ASP A 257 -2.83 13.52 5.24
C ASP A 257 -4.23 13.39 4.61
N GLN A 258 -4.34 13.44 3.29
CA GLN A 258 -5.59 13.22 2.56
C GLN A 258 -5.36 12.72 1.14
N GLY A 259 -6.27 11.90 0.62
CA GLY A 259 -6.18 11.41 -0.75
C GLY A 259 -7.50 10.92 -1.30
N THR A 260 -7.44 10.34 -2.51
CA THR A 260 -8.61 9.74 -3.15
C THR A 260 -8.71 8.28 -2.70
N VAL A 261 -9.92 7.83 -2.37
CA VAL A 261 -10.20 6.41 -2.09
C VAL A 261 -10.09 5.66 -3.40
N THR A 262 -8.97 4.99 -3.57
CA THR A 262 -8.74 4.08 -4.69
C THR A 262 -8.50 2.69 -4.15
N TYR A 263 -8.82 1.69 -4.96
CA TYR A 263 -8.53 0.31 -4.65
C TYR A 263 -7.74 -0.27 -5.81
N ASP A 264 -6.72 -1.06 -5.52
CA ASP A 264 -6.14 -1.89 -6.57
C ASP A 264 -7.14 -2.96 -7.00
N ALA A 265 -6.83 -3.68 -8.07
CA ALA A 265 -7.68 -4.75 -8.61
C ALA A 265 -8.00 -5.89 -7.61
N LEU A 266 -7.40 -5.82 -6.43
CA LEU A 266 -7.40 -6.85 -5.41
C LEU A 266 -8.03 -6.35 -4.12
N GLY A 267 -8.64 -5.16 -4.19
CA GLY A 267 -9.41 -4.57 -3.12
C GLY A 267 -8.59 -4.02 -1.98
N ARG A 268 -7.26 -3.90 -2.10
CA ARG A 268 -6.48 -3.14 -1.12
C ARG A 268 -6.80 -1.66 -1.30
N TRP A 269 -6.98 -0.96 -0.19
CA TRP A 269 -7.07 0.50 -0.24
C TRP A 269 -5.70 1.04 -0.66
N VAL A 270 -5.68 1.89 -1.69
CA VAL A 270 -4.46 2.51 -2.22
C VAL A 270 -4.42 3.97 -1.79
N GLN A 271 -3.40 4.29 -0.99
CA GLN A 271 -3.07 5.63 -0.52
C GLN A 271 -2.07 6.29 -1.48
N ASN A 272 -2.40 7.50 -1.95
CA ASN A 272 -1.55 8.33 -2.80
C ASN A 272 -1.03 7.64 -4.08
N GLY A 273 -1.71 6.59 -4.54
CA GLY A 273 -1.29 5.77 -5.67
C GLY A 273 -0.03 4.92 -5.43
N ALA A 274 0.60 5.01 -4.25
CA ALA A 274 1.92 4.45 -4.00
C ALA A 274 1.94 3.39 -2.91
N THR A 275 0.97 3.43 -1.98
CA THR A 275 0.93 2.54 -0.83
C THR A 275 -0.38 1.75 -0.86
N ALA A 276 -0.31 0.42 -0.83
CA ALA A 276 -1.47 -0.45 -0.78
C ALA A 276 -1.62 -1.08 0.60
N ILE A 277 -2.87 -1.14 1.07
CA ILE A 277 -3.22 -1.45 2.45
C ILE A 277 -4.29 -2.54 2.43
N GLU A 278 -3.99 -3.69 3.02
CA GLU A 278 -5.03 -4.69 3.27
C GLU A 278 -5.95 -4.21 4.38
N TRP A 279 -7.24 -4.50 4.24
CA TRP A 279 -8.23 -4.14 5.24
C TRP A 279 -9.32 -5.20 5.37
N SER A 280 -9.99 -5.20 6.51
CA SER A 280 -11.16 -6.02 6.78
C SER A 280 -12.04 -5.30 7.80
N ILE A 281 -13.36 -5.50 7.72
CA ILE A 281 -14.32 -4.94 8.67
C ILE A 281 -15.11 -6.05 9.34
N GLN A 282 -15.24 -5.95 10.66
CA GLN A 282 -16.09 -6.83 11.47
C GLN A 282 -16.86 -5.96 12.46
N GLY A 283 -18.16 -5.76 12.20
CA GLY A 283 -18.98 -4.82 12.96
C GLY A 283 -18.42 -3.40 12.88
N ASP A 284 -18.20 -2.78 14.04
CA ASP A 284 -17.62 -1.44 14.17
C ASP A 284 -16.10 -1.43 14.25
N THR A 285 -15.45 -2.52 13.86
CA THR A 285 -13.98 -2.62 13.84
C THR A 285 -13.47 -2.72 12.42
N LEU A 286 -12.64 -1.75 12.01
CA LEU A 286 -11.81 -1.80 10.81
C LEU A 286 -10.41 -2.26 11.22
N THR A 287 -9.87 -3.26 10.55
CA THR A 287 -8.49 -3.70 10.74
C THR A 287 -7.73 -3.44 9.45
N THR A 288 -6.60 -2.75 9.52
CA THR A 288 -5.69 -2.49 8.40
C THR A 288 -4.33 -3.13 8.67
N ARG A 289 -3.68 -3.68 7.64
CA ARG A 289 -2.40 -4.39 7.78
C ARG A 289 -1.65 -4.45 6.45
N ASN A 290 -0.43 -4.97 6.48
CA ASN A 290 0.40 -5.24 5.30
C ASN A 290 0.50 -4.01 4.38
N VAL A 291 0.84 -2.87 4.98
CA VAL A 291 1.05 -1.62 4.25
C VAL A 291 2.35 -1.78 3.46
N VAL A 292 2.20 -1.87 2.15
CA VAL A 292 3.31 -2.15 1.21
C VAL A 292 3.25 -1.20 0.02
N PRO A 293 4.37 -0.97 -0.68
CA PRO A 293 4.33 -0.24 -1.94
C PRO A 293 3.42 -0.93 -2.96
N VAL A 294 2.73 -0.16 -3.79
CA VAL A 294 2.03 -0.67 -4.97
C VAL A 294 3.08 -1.21 -5.94
N GLU A 295 2.92 -2.47 -6.31
CA GLU A 295 3.83 -3.21 -7.19
C GLU A 295 3.87 -2.55 -8.59
N GLY A 296 5.05 -2.47 -9.21
CA GLY A 296 5.24 -1.84 -10.53
C GLY A 296 5.45 -0.32 -10.53
N LEU A 297 5.16 0.38 -9.43
CA LEU A 297 5.60 1.76 -9.21
C LEU A 297 6.92 1.72 -8.46
N ARG A 298 7.92 2.55 -8.86
CA ARG A 298 9.25 2.58 -8.23
C ARG A 298 9.09 2.59 -6.70
N PRO A 299 9.38 1.47 -6.00
CA PRO A 299 8.98 1.33 -4.62
C PRO A 299 9.88 2.23 -3.80
N THR A 300 9.34 3.34 -3.32
CA THR A 300 9.88 3.90 -2.09
C THR A 300 9.37 2.93 -1.02
N PRO A 301 10.25 2.20 -0.31
CA PRO A 301 9.78 1.33 0.76
C PRO A 301 8.90 2.16 1.69
N THR A 302 7.73 1.63 2.02
CA THR A 302 6.81 2.30 2.95
C THR A 302 7.59 2.64 4.22
N SER A 303 7.57 3.91 4.63
CA SER A 303 8.32 4.31 5.81
C SER A 303 7.78 3.59 7.06
N ALA A 304 8.66 3.33 8.03
CA ALA A 304 8.22 2.77 9.31
C ALA A 304 7.16 3.67 9.97
N GLU A 305 7.24 4.99 9.76
CA GLU A 305 6.24 5.97 10.16
C GLU A 305 4.87 5.69 9.52
N GLU A 306 4.81 5.53 8.20
CA GLU A 306 3.56 5.30 7.47
C GLU A 306 2.92 3.97 7.87
N ARG A 307 3.71 2.89 8.03
CA ARG A 307 3.21 1.62 8.61
C ARG A 307 2.67 1.83 10.03
N ALA A 308 3.38 2.60 10.85
CA ALA A 308 3.00 2.83 12.24
C ALA A 308 1.77 3.74 12.42
N VAL A 309 1.41 4.53 11.40
CA VAL A 309 0.15 5.28 11.36
C VAL A 309 -0.98 4.41 10.81
N LEU A 310 -0.72 3.62 9.77
CA LEU A 310 -1.77 2.96 8.99
C LEU A 310 -2.09 1.55 9.45
N GLU A 311 -1.16 0.75 9.97
CA GLU A 311 -1.41 -0.66 10.36
C GLU A 311 -1.97 -0.76 11.78
N GLY A 312 -3.15 -1.36 11.95
CA GLY A 312 -3.75 -1.52 13.28
C GLY A 312 -5.25 -1.78 13.27
N ILE A 313 -5.83 -1.67 14.45
CA ILE A 313 -7.27 -1.85 14.70
C ILE A 313 -7.88 -0.47 14.95
N TRP A 314 -8.94 -0.16 14.22
CA TRP A 314 -9.68 1.09 14.28
C TRP A 314 -11.11 0.83 14.71
N GLN A 315 -11.60 1.67 15.61
CA GLN A 315 -12.97 1.63 16.10
C GLN A 315 -13.79 2.69 15.38
N ARG A 316 -14.97 2.31 14.90
CA ARG A 316 -15.91 3.24 14.27
C ARG A 316 -16.32 4.30 15.28
N MET A 317 -16.29 5.56 14.85
CA MET A 317 -16.83 6.66 15.62
C MET A 317 -18.33 6.83 15.30
N PRO A 318 -19.13 7.27 16.27
CA PRO A 318 -20.55 7.58 16.06
C PRO A 318 -20.76 8.78 15.14
#